data_AF-A0A9E2P8Y3-F1
#
_entry.id   AF-A0A9E2P8Y3-F1
#
_cell.length_a   1.000
_cell.length_b   1.000
_cell.length_c   1.000
_cell.angle_alpha   90.00
_cell.angle_beta   90.00
_cell.angle_gamma   90.00
#
_symmetry.space_group_name_H-M   'P 1'
#
loop_
_entity.id
_entity.type
_entity.pdbx_description
1 polymer ?
#
loop_
_entity_poly.entity_id
_entity_poly.type
_entity_poly.pdbx_seq_one_letter_code
_entity_poly.pdbx_strand_id
1 'polypeptide(L)' 'MNNYKIEPLSKHHNRKDFDCGEEALNQYLLAVASQHAKKSVSRTFVLIEVDRPEKILGFVTLTA' A
#
# COMPACT_ATOMS: atom_id res chain seq x y z
N MET A 1 -22.08 5.75 6.67
CA MET A 1 -21.51 5.05 5.49
C MET A 1 -20.08 4.66 5.80
N ASN A 2 -19.63 3.47 5.39
CA ASN A 2 -18.21 3.10 5.51
C ASN A 2 -17.38 3.92 4.52
N ASN A 3 -16.44 4.72 5.02
CA ASN A 3 -15.64 5.65 4.22
C ASN A 3 -14.26 5.08 3.83
N TYR A 4 -14.16 3.75 3.76
CA TYR A 4 -12.91 3.03 3.52
C TYR A 4 -12.97 2.25 2.20
N LYS A 5 -11.86 2.22 1.48
CA LYS A 5 -11.72 1.50 0.22
C LYS A 5 -10.41 0.71 0.20
N ILE A 6 -10.46 -0.50 -0.36
CA ILE A 6 -9.26 -1.26 -0.72
C ILE A 6 -9.01 -1.10 -2.22
N GLU A 7 -7.80 -0.71 -2.61
CA GLU A 7 -7.44 -0.56 -4.02
C GLU A 7 -5.98 -0.97 -4.30
N PRO A 8 -5.60 -1.24 -5.57
CA PRO A 8 -4.22 -1.55 -5.90
C PRO A 8 -3.26 -0.41 -5.53
N LEU A 9 -2.09 -0.74 -5.00
CA LEU A 9 -1.04 0.24 -4.75
C LEU A 9 -0.65 0.94 -6.06
N SER A 10 -0.63 2.27 -6.02
CA SER A 10 -0.37 3.13 -7.17
C SER A 10 0.55 4.31 -6.79
N LYS A 11 0.89 5.16 -7.77
CA LYS A 11 1.76 6.33 -7.56
C LYS A 11 1.16 7.45 -6.71
N HIS A 12 -0.17 7.57 -6.63
CA HIS A 12 -0.82 8.65 -5.86
C HIS A 12 -0.79 8.41 -4.35
N HIS A 13 -0.53 7.18 -3.93
CA HIS A 13 -0.44 6.84 -2.52
C HIS A 13 0.86 7.35 -1.90
N ASN A 14 0.75 8.03 -0.75
CA ASN A 14 1.87 8.51 0.04
C ASN A 14 2.44 7.37 0.91
N ARG A 15 3.40 6.65 0.33
CA ARG A 15 4.10 5.54 1.00
C ARG A 15 5.13 6.00 2.04
N LYS A 16 5.54 7.27 2.00
CA LYS A 16 6.57 7.81 2.91
C LYS A 16 6.02 8.07 4.31
N ASP A 17 4.74 8.41 4.39
CA ASP A 17 4.05 8.70 5.65
C ASP A 17 3.35 7.46 6.25
N PHE A 18 3.54 6.28 5.64
CA PHE A 18 3.01 5.04 6.18
C PHE A 18 3.93 4.49 7.26
N ASP A 19 3.36 4.26 8.45
CA ASP A 19 4.02 3.59 9.55
C ASP A 19 3.04 2.65 10.26
N CYS A 20 3.34 1.35 10.26
CA CYS A 20 2.58 0.33 11.00
C CYS A 20 3.26 -0.13 12.29
N GLY A 21 4.35 0.54 12.70
CA GLY A 21 5.17 0.16 13.85
C GLY A 21 6.22 -0.91 13.55
N GLU A 22 6.20 -1.52 12.35
CA GLU A 22 7.17 -2.53 11.94
C GLU A 22 8.02 -2.07 10.75
N GLU A 23 9.29 -1.74 11.03
CA GLU A 23 10.20 -1.09 10.07
C GLU A 23 10.36 -1.89 8.78
N ALA A 24 10.47 -3.23 8.87
CA ALA A 24 10.61 -4.09 7.70
C ALA A 24 9.40 -3.99 6.75
N LEU A 25 8.18 -3.86 7.28
CA LEU A 25 6.97 -3.69 6.48
C LEU A 25 6.87 -2.29 5.88
N ASN A 26 7.27 -1.26 6.63
CA ASN A 26 7.34 0.12 6.13
C ASN A 26 8.32 0.22 4.95
N GLN A 27 9.53 -0.36 5.09
CA GLN A 27 10.53 -0.38 4.02
C GLN A 27 10.09 -1.19 2.81
N TYR A 28 9.40 -2.32 3.03
CA TYR A 28 8.82 -3.10 1.94
C TYR A 28 7.84 -2.26 1.11
N LEU A 29 6.89 -1.58 1.75
CA LEU A 29 5.90 -0.77 1.06
C LEU A 29 6.54 0.43 0.32
N LEU A 30 7.51 1.08 0.96
CA LEU A 30 8.21 2.24 0.42
C LEU A 30 9.03 1.90 -0.82
N ALA A 31 9.85 0.85 -0.76
CA ALA A 31 10.88 0.57 -1.76
C ALA A 31 10.59 -0.63 -2.67
N VAL A 32 9.89 -1.66 -2.18
CA VAL A 32 9.85 -2.99 -2.82
C VAL A 32 8.52 -3.26 -3.55
N ALA A 33 7.38 -2.97 -2.92
CA ALA A 33 6.04 -3.36 -3.38
C ALA A 33 5.77 -2.99 -4.86
N SER A 34 6.06 -1.74 -5.25
CA SER A 34 5.85 -1.30 -6.64
C SER A 34 6.79 -1.96 -7.64
N GLN A 35 8.00 -2.34 -7.23
CA GLN A 35 8.94 -3.05 -8.11
C GLN A 35 8.47 -4.49 -8.35
N HIS A 36 8.00 -5.17 -7.30
CA HIS A 36 7.45 -6.51 -7.40
C HIS A 36 6.19 -6.54 -8.27
N ALA A 37 5.30 -5.56 -8.11
CA ALA A 37 4.11 -5.41 -8.95
C ALA A 37 4.46 -5.26 -10.45
N LYS A 38 5.47 -4.44 -10.78
CA LYS A 38 5.94 -4.28 -12.17
C LYS A 38 6.52 -5.57 -12.76
N LYS A 39 7.14 -6.40 -11.93
CA LYS A 39 7.75 -7.68 -12.33
C LYS A 39 6.78 -8.87 -12.22
N SER A 40 5.51 -8.63 -11.89
CA SER A 40 4.51 -9.68 -11.64
C SER A 40 4.92 -10.70 -10.56
N VAL A 41 5.77 -10.28 -9.60
CA VAL A 41 6.20 -11.12 -8.47
C VAL A 41 5.13 -11.16 -7.38
N SER A 42 4.48 -10.03 -7.13
CA SER A 42 3.40 -9.90 -6.14
C SER A 42 2.45 -8.78 -6.54
N ARG A 43 1.26 -8.74 -5.92
CA ARG A 43 0.33 -7.61 -6.01
C ARG A 43 0.03 -7.06 -4.63
N THR A 44 0.26 -5.77 -4.44
CA THR A 44 -0.02 -5.06 -3.18
C THR A 44 -1.29 -4.24 -3.32
N PHE A 45 -2.18 -4.35 -2.34
CA PHE A 45 -3.40 -3.56 -2.19
C PHE A 45 -3.31 -2.75 -0.90
N VAL A 46 -3.90 -1.56 -0.90
CA VAL A 46 -3.89 -0.63 0.23
C VAL A 46 -5.30 -0.30 0.67
N LEU A 47 -5.47 -0.13 1.98
CA LEU A 47 -6.66 0.42 2.61
C LEU A 47 -6.49 1.93 2.70
N ILE A 48 -7.47 2.69 2.22
CA ILE A 48 -7.50 4.15 2.23
C ILE A 48 -8.85 4.66 2.76
N GLU A 49 -8.88 5.92 3.19
CA GLU A 49 -10.12 6.68 3.32
C GLU A 49 -10.48 7.34 1.99
N VAL A 50 -11.76 7.36 1.62
CA VAL A 50 -12.21 7.95 0.35
C VAL A 50 -11.89 9.45 0.29
N ASP A 51 -11.99 10.15 1.42
CA ASP A 51 -11.72 11.60 1.51
C ASP A 51 -10.22 11.93 1.56
N ARG A 52 -9.35 10.93 1.77
CA ARG A 52 -7.88 11.07 1.83
C ARG A 52 -7.21 9.92 1.08
N PRO A 53 -7.42 9.81 -0.25
CA PRO A 53 -7.02 8.64 -1.01
C PRO A 53 -5.50 8.44 -1.11
N GLU A 54 -4.71 9.47 -0.83
CA GLU A 54 -3.26 9.38 -0.72
C GLU A 54 -2.79 8.69 0.58
N LYS A 55 -3.60 8.73 1.65
CA LYS A 55 -3.21 8.22 2.97
C LYS A 55 -3.48 6.72 3.07
N ILE A 56 -2.40 5.96 3.23
CA ILE A 56 -2.45 4.51 3.43
C ILE A 56 -2.72 4.23 4.91
N LEU A 57 -3.76 3.45 5.20
CA LEU A 57 -4.11 2.99 6.55
C LEU A 57 -3.64 1.56 6.83
N GLY A 58 -3.37 0.80 5.77
CA GLY A 58 -2.86 -0.56 5.85
C GLY A 58 -2.61 -1.11 4.45
N PHE A 59 -1.89 -2.22 4.34
CA PHE A 59 -1.68 -2.90 3.08
C PHE A 59 -1.70 -4.42 3.24
N VAL A 60 -2.01 -5.11 2.14
CA VAL A 60 -1.86 -6.55 2.00
C VAL A 60 -1.15 -6.85 0.69
N THR A 61 -0.30 -7.87 0.68
CA THR A 61 0.38 -8.33 -0.53
C THR A 61 0.03 -9.79 -0.79
N LEU A 62 -0.35 -10.09 -2.03
CA LEU A 62 -0.61 -11.45 -2.51
C LEU A 62 0.52 -11.89 -3.46
N THR A 63 0.97 -13.13 -3.28
CA THR A 63 1.97 -13.82 -4.12
C THR A 63 1.38 -15.14 -4.64
N ALA A 64 1.92 -15.66 -5.74
CA ALA A 64 1.59 -16.99 -6.25
C ALA A 64 2.43 -18.08 -5.57
#